data_AF-A0A926X931-F1
#
_entry.id   AF-A0A926X931-F1
#
_cell.length_a   1.000
_cell.length_b   1.000
_cell.length_c   1.000
_cell.angle_alpha   90.00
_cell.angle_beta   90.00
_cell.angle_gamma   90.00
#
_symmetry.space_group_name_H-M   'P 1'
#
loop_
_entity.id
_entity.type
_entity.pdbx_description
1 polymer ?
#
loop_
_entity_poly.entity_id
_entity_poly.type
_entity_poly.pdbx_seq_one_letter_code
_entity_poly.pdbx_strand_id
1 'polypeptide(L)' 'MPTLVLRGELDFWSRPEDLRALEVELTNAPTVETVTIPDGTHYLFNDRPERGRDRFIRKALSFIRT' A
#
# COMPACT_ATOMS: atom_id res chain seq x y z
N MET A 1 11.81 -11.04 3.23
CA MET A 1 12.26 -9.66 2.90
C MET A 1 11.31 -8.67 3.55
N PRO A 2 11.76 -7.47 3.95
CA PRO A 2 10.85 -6.40 4.35
C PRO A 2 9.77 -6.20 3.28
N THR A 3 8.50 -6.13 3.68
CA THR A 3 7.37 -5.99 2.75
C THR A 3 6.50 -4.79 3.14
N LEU A 4 6.21 -3.94 2.16
CA LEU A 4 5.23 -2.86 2.25
C LEU A 4 4.06 -3.17 1.32
N VAL A 5 2.84 -3.15 1.87
CA VAL A 5 1.58 -3.36 1.15
C VAL A 5 0.82 -2.04 1.15
N LEU A 6 0.49 -1.53 -0.05
CA LEU A 6 -0.24 -0.27 -0.23
C LEU A 6 -1.53 -0.51 -1.00
N ARG A 7 -2.64 0.04 -0.53
CA ARG A 7 -3.94 0.02 -1.21
C ARG A 7 -4.53 1.42 -1.28
N GLY A 8 -5.27 1.72 -2.35
CA GLY A 8 -6.11 2.91 -2.42
C GLY A 8 -7.42 2.71 -1.65
N GLU A 9 -7.86 3.72 -0.89
CA GLU A 9 -9.16 3.69 -0.20
C GLU A 9 -10.34 3.41 -1.14
N LEU A 10 -10.29 4.00 -2.34
CA LEU A 10 -11.28 3.89 -3.42
C LEU A 10 -10.93 2.76 -4.42
N ASP A 11 -10.10 1.80 -4.02
CA ASP A 11 -9.84 0.60 -4.81
C ASP A 11 -10.99 -0.41 -4.69
N PHE A 12 -11.78 -0.52 -5.77
CA PHE A 12 -12.88 -1.48 -5.89
C PHE A 12 -12.46 -2.81 -6.54
N TRP A 13 -11.21 -2.95 -6.96
CA TRP A 13 -10.69 -4.14 -7.64
C TRP A 13 -10.02 -5.09 -6.64
N SER A 14 -9.32 -4.53 -5.64
CA SER A 14 -8.75 -5.30 -4.53
C SER A 14 -9.58 -5.14 -3.25
N ARG A 15 -9.91 -6.26 -2.61
CA ARG A 15 -10.74 -6.25 -1.39
C ARG A 15 -9.86 -5.96 -0.17
N PRO A 16 -10.35 -5.18 0.82
CA PRO A 16 -9.61 -4.95 2.07
C PRO A 16 -9.22 -6.25 2.78
N GLU A 17 -10.02 -7.30 2.68
CA GLU A 17 -9.77 -8.60 3.31
C GLU A 17 -8.55 -9.31 2.71
N ASP A 18 -8.27 -9.10 1.42
CA ASP A 18 -7.11 -9.70 0.75
C ASP A 18 -5.79 -9.14 1.35
N LEU A 19 -5.77 -7.85 1.74
CA LEU A 19 -4.61 -7.24 2.43
C LEU A 19 -4.42 -7.81 3.83
N ARG A 20 -5.52 -8.04 4.56
CA ARG A 20 -5.44 -8.62 5.90
C ARG A 20 -4.98 -10.07 5.88
N ALA A 21 -5.42 -10.85 4.89
CA ALA A 21 -4.91 -12.19 4.66
C ALA A 21 -3.40 -12.16 4.38
N LEU A 22 -2.96 -11.27 3.50
CA LEU A 22 -1.53 -11.12 3.18
C LEU A 22 -0.69 -10.74 4.41
N GLU A 23 -1.16 -9.82 5.25
CA GLU A 23 -0.48 -9.44 6.49
C GLU A 23 -0.31 -10.64 7.44
N VAL A 24 -1.33 -11.50 7.56
CA VAL A 24 -1.28 -12.72 8.39
C VAL A 24 -0.33 -13.77 7.80
N GLU A 25 -0.31 -13.92 6.48
CA GLU A 25 0.44 -14.99 5.80
C GLU A 25 1.92 -14.67 5.58
N LEU A 26 2.33 -13.39 5.63
CA LEU A 26 3.73 -12.93 5.51
C LEU A 26 4.60 -13.26 6.75
N THR A 27 4.47 -14.47 7.28
CA THR A 27 5.12 -14.96 8.51
C THR A 27 6.65 -14.99 8.45
N ASN A 28 7.24 -15.05 7.25
CA ASN A 28 8.69 -15.06 7.03
C ASN A 28 9.26 -13.66 6.69
N ALA A 29 8.43 -12.62 6.62
CA ALA A 29 8.89 -11.27 6.39
C ALA A 29 9.40 -10.67 7.73
N PRO A 30 10.65 -10.15 7.79
CA PRO A 30 11.18 -9.54 9.00
C PRO A 30 10.40 -8.29 9.44
N THR A 31 9.75 -7.61 8.49
CA THR A 31 8.83 -6.50 8.71
C THR A 31 7.73 -6.53 7.65
N VAL A 32 6.50 -6.26 8.09
CA VAL A 32 5.34 -6.09 7.22
C VAL A 32 4.67 -4.78 7.61
N GLU A 33 4.42 -3.92 6.63
CA GLU A 33 3.62 -2.71 6.84
C GLU A 33 2.48 -2.67 5.82
N THR A 34 1.27 -2.41 6.30
CA THR A 34 0.07 -2.30 5.46
C THR A 34 -0.50 -0.90 5.60
N VAL A 35 -0.68 -0.19 4.48
CA VAL A 35 -1.22 1.18 4.48
C VAL A 35 -2.32 1.34 3.44
N THR A 36 -3.45 1.88 3.87
CA THR A 36 -4.49 2.39 2.98
C THR A 36 -4.24 3.88 2.73
N ILE A 37 -4.07 4.27 1.47
CA ILE A 37 -3.88 5.64 1.04
C ILE A 37 -5.26 6.29 0.80
N PRO A 38 -5.61 7.36 1.55
CA PRO A 38 -6.87 8.08 1.37
C PRO A 38 -7.02 8.60 -0.06
N ASP A 39 -8.25 8.70 -0.55
CA ASP A 39 -8.62 9.16 -1.91
C ASP A 39 -8.01 8.37 -3.08
N GLY A 40 -7.19 7.36 -2.78
CA GLY A 40 -6.44 6.58 -3.76
C GLY A 40 -7.33 5.61 -4.50
N THR A 41 -7.23 5.57 -5.82
CA THR A 41 -7.89 4.54 -6.65
C THR A 41 -6.99 3.32 -6.81
N HIS A 42 -7.46 2.30 -7.54
CA HIS A 42 -6.62 1.16 -7.95
C HIS A 42 -5.37 1.61 -8.75
N TYR A 43 -5.47 2.72 -9.49
CA TYR A 43 -4.36 3.27 -10.28
C TYR A 43 -3.41 4.15 -9.45
N LEU A 44 -3.28 3.89 -8.15
CA LEU A 44 -2.61 4.73 -7.15
C LEU A 44 -1.25 5.31 -7.59
N PHE A 45 -0.42 4.49 -8.24
CA PHE A 45 0.92 4.89 -8.70
C PHE A 45 0.91 5.62 -10.05
N ASN A 46 -0.20 5.58 -10.78
CA ASN A 46 -0.40 6.21 -12.09
C ASN A 46 -1.39 7.40 -12.05
N ASP A 47 -2.02 7.68 -10.90
CA ASP A 47 -3.00 8.77 -10.74
C ASP A 47 -2.33 10.14 -10.55
N ARG A 48 -3.13 11.20 -10.44
CA ARG A 48 -2.63 12.57 -10.16
C ARG A 48 -1.99 12.66 -8.77
N PRO A 49 -0.97 13.54 -8.56
CA PRO A 49 -0.35 13.79 -7.25
C PRO A 49 -1.34 13.85 -6.08
N GLU A 50 -2.37 14.67 -6.23
CA GLU A 50 -3.39 14.98 -5.23
C GLU A 50 -4.37 13.84 -4.97
N ARG A 51 -4.46 12.85 -5.87
CA ARG A 51 -5.32 11.66 -5.76
C ARG A 51 -4.60 10.46 -5.13
N GLY A 52 -3.71 10.76 -4.17
CA GLY A 52 -2.98 9.77 -3.39
C GLY A 52 -1.59 9.40 -3.93
N ARG A 53 -1.23 9.74 -5.17
CA ARG A 53 0.09 9.36 -5.73
C ARG A 53 1.26 9.93 -4.94
N ASP A 54 1.18 11.18 -4.47
CA ASP A 54 2.25 11.78 -3.65
C ASP A 54 2.41 11.10 -2.28
N ARG A 55 1.29 10.62 -1.71
CA ARG A 55 1.32 9.84 -0.45
C ARG A 55 1.95 8.48 -0.70
N PHE A 56 1.56 7.80 -1.78
CA PHE A 56 2.16 6.54 -2.22
C PHE A 56 3.69 6.65 -2.40
N ILE A 57 4.17 7.62 -3.20
CA ILE A 57 5.60 7.81 -3.49
C ILE A 57 6.37 8.08 -2.19
N ARG A 58 5.89 9.00 -1.36
CA ARG A 58 6.55 9.31 -0.08
C ARG A 58 6.64 8.09 0.83
N LYS A 59 5.58 7.29 0.89
CA LYS A 59 5.57 6.09 1.74
C LYS A 59 6.52 5.02 1.21
N ALA A 60 6.52 4.76 -0.09
CA ALA A 60 7.44 3.82 -0.73
C ALA A 60 8.91 4.24 -0.56
N LEU A 61 9.24 5.51 -0.78
CA LEU A 61 10.60 6.03 -0.58
C LEU A 61 11.05 5.98 0.88
N SER A 62 10.14 6.25 1.83
CA SER A 62 10.42 6.12 3.26
C SER A 62 10.76 4.67 3.61
N PHE A 63 9.96 3.72 3.13
CA PHE A 63 10.17 2.29 3.39
C PHE A 63 11.49 1.75 2.83
N ILE A 64 11.85 2.12 1.59
CA ILE A 64 13.11 1.67 0.96
C ILE A 64 14.36 2.19 1.69
N ARG A 65 14.24 3.30 2.42
CA ARG A 65 15.36 3.90 3.18
C ARG A 65 15.51 3.31 4.58
N THR A 66 14.68 2.33 4.96
CA THR A 66 14.71 1.64 6.25
C THR A 66 15.64 0.44 6.17
#